data_AF-A0A8T1LTU5-F1
#
_entry.id   AF-A0A8T1LTU5-F1
#
_cell.length_a   1.000
_cell.length_b   1.000
_cell.length_c   1.000
_cell.angle_alpha   90.00
_cell.angle_beta   90.00
_cell.angle_gamma   90.00
#
_symmetry.space_group_name_H-M   'P 1'
#
loop_
_entity.id
_entity.type
_entity.pdbx_description
1 polymer ?
#
loop_
_entity_poly.entity_id
_entity_poly.type
_entity_poly.pdbx_seq_one_letter_code
_entity_poly.pdbx_strand_id
1 'polypeptide(L)' 'MGKWMTIDNKRNLIQQSYIKPEMTQTQLAEWARRAFRLRKAPARNTISDISRARPK' A
#
# COMPACT_ATOMS: atom_id res chain seq x y z
N MET A 1 -0.99 -17.84 -9.42
CA MET A 1 -0.69 -16.42 -9.14
C MET A 1 -0.31 -16.31 -7.66
N GLY A 2 0.99 -16.18 -7.38
CA GLY A 2 1.53 -16.28 -6.01
C GLY A 2 0.92 -15.26 -5.06
N LYS A 3 0.77 -15.65 -3.80
CA LYS A 3 0.12 -14.95 -2.68
C LYS A 3 0.75 -13.56 -2.43
N TRP A 4 0.37 -12.55 -3.22
CA TRP A 4 0.83 -11.16 -3.07
C TRP A 4 -0.21 -10.35 -2.31
N MET A 5 0.19 -9.90 -1.12
CA MET A 5 -0.60 -9.10 -0.15
C MET A 5 -1.91 -9.76 0.28
N THR A 6 -2.00 -10.09 1.57
CA THR A 6 -3.28 -10.42 2.20
C THR A 6 -4.24 -9.23 2.14
N ILE A 7 -5.54 -9.48 2.25
CA ILE A 7 -6.57 -8.43 2.35
C ILE A 7 -6.24 -7.47 3.50
N ASP A 8 -5.67 -8.00 4.59
CA ASP A 8 -5.26 -7.22 5.75
C ASP A 8 -4.12 -6.22 5.45
N ASN A 9 -3.13 -6.65 4.66
CA ASN A 9 -2.04 -5.77 4.22
C ASN A 9 -2.55 -4.63 3.32
N LYS A 10 -3.57 -4.90 2.49
CA LYS A 10 -4.23 -3.86 1.69
C LYS A 10 -4.96 -2.86 2.58
N ARG A 11 -5.73 -3.32 3.57
CA ARG A 11 -6.47 -2.45 4.51
C ARG A 11 -5.53 -1.57 5.31
N ASN A 12 -4.46 -2.13 5.87
CA ASN A 12 -3.44 -1.37 6.59
C ASN A 12 -2.76 -0.33 5.68
N LEU A 13 -2.55 -0.65 4.41
CA LEU A 13 -1.98 0.32 3.47
C LEU A 13 -2.93 1.47 3.15
N ILE A 14 -4.23 1.20 2.99
CA ILE A 14 -5.26 2.24 2.83
C ILE A 14 -5.27 3.14 4.07
N GLN A 15 -5.26 2.55 5.26
CA GLN A 15 -5.25 3.30 6.52
C GLN A 15 -4.00 4.16 6.69
N GLN A 16 -2.81 3.66 6.35
CA GLN A 16 -1.61 4.50 6.34
C GLN A 16 -1.65 5.60 5.29
N SER A 17 -2.20 5.32 4.11
CA SER A 17 -2.42 6.36 3.11
C SER A 17 -3.35 7.45 3.64
N TYR A 18 -4.31 7.12 4.50
CA TYR A 18 -5.22 8.08 5.13
C TYR A 18 -4.52 8.90 6.22
N ILE A 19 -3.71 8.26 7.07
CA ILE A 19 -2.97 8.93 8.14
C ILE A 19 -1.89 9.86 7.59
N LYS A 20 -1.25 9.48 6.48
CA LYS A 20 -0.17 10.26 5.84
C LYS A 20 -0.49 10.54 4.38
N PRO A 21 -1.42 11.48 4.09
CA PRO A 21 -1.76 11.84 2.72
C PRO A 21 -0.59 12.51 1.98
N GLU A 22 0.38 13.05 2.70
CA GLU A 22 1.59 13.69 2.16
C GLU A 22 2.65 12.69 1.66
N MET A 23 2.54 11.40 2.01
CA MET A 23 3.48 10.39 1.53
C MET A 23 3.25 10.09 0.05
N THR A 24 4.31 10.19 -0.74
CA THR A 24 4.29 9.82 -2.16
C THR A 24 4.07 8.32 -2.35
N GLN A 25 3.55 7.92 -3.51
CA GLN A 25 3.25 6.51 -3.82
C GLN A 25 4.48 5.59 -3.65
N THR A 26 5.67 6.09 -3.99
CA THR A 26 6.94 5.38 -3.84
C THR A 26 7.28 5.16 -2.37
N GLN A 27 7.15 6.19 -1.55
CA GLN A 27 7.37 6.08 -0.10
C GLN A 27 6.37 5.14 0.56
N LEU A 28 5.11 5.17 0.13
CA LEU A 28 4.09 4.25 0.62
C LEU A 28 4.42 2.79 0.25
N ALA A 29 4.94 2.55 -0.96
CA ALA A 29 5.37 1.23 -1.41
C ALA A 29 6.58 0.71 -0.62
N GLU A 30 7.57 1.56 -0.35
CA GLU A 30 8.72 1.19 0.47
C GLU A 30 8.32 0.95 1.93
N TRP A 31 7.42 1.77 2.47
CA TRP A 31 6.84 1.56 3.79
C TRP A 31 6.11 0.22 3.85
N ALA A 32 5.25 -0.09 2.87
CA ALA A 32 4.54 -1.36 2.79
C ALA A 32 5.50 -2.55 2.77
N ARG A 33 6.59 -2.44 2.01
CA ARG A 33 7.62 -3.48 1.95
C ARG A 33 8.21 -3.75 3.33
N ARG A 34 8.54 -2.69 4.07
CA ARG A 34 9.14 -2.77 5.42
C ARG A 34 8.12 -3.25 6.45
N ALA A 35 6.93 -2.65 6.48
CA ALA A 35 5.87 -2.92 7.45
C ALA A 35 5.31 -4.34 7.33
N PHE A 36 5.07 -4.82 6.11
CA PHE A 36 4.51 -6.15 5.87
C PHE A 36 5.58 -7.21 5.55
N ARG A 37 6.88 -6.86 5.67
CA ARG A 37 8.03 -7.72 5.32
C ARG A 37 7.85 -8.40 3.95
N LEU A 38 7.36 -7.63 2.97
CA LEU A 38 7.10 -8.17 1.63
C LEU A 38 8.41 -8.42 0.89
N ARG A 39 8.45 -9.50 0.12
CA ARG A 39 9.60 -9.89 -0.70
C ARG A 39 9.89 -8.86 -1.82
N LYS A 40 8.91 -8.07 -2.23
CA LYS A 40 9.02 -6.96 -3.20
C LYS A 40 8.11 -5.82 -2.76
N ALA A 41 8.50 -4.59 -3.08
CA ALA A 41 7.62 -3.46 -2.90
C ALA A 41 6.34 -3.63 -3.75
N PRO A 42 5.16 -3.18 -3.26
CA PRO A 42 3.95 -3.14 -4.07
C PRO A 42 4.19 -2.29 -5.32
N ALA A 43 3.60 -2.71 -6.44
CA ALA A 43 3.69 -1.94 -7.66
C ALA A 43 2.95 -0.60 -7.50
N ARG A 44 3.42 0.43 -8.22
CA ARG A 44 2.78 1.75 -8.25
C ARG A 44 1.28 1.68 -8.60
N ASN A 45 0.88 0.73 -9.43
CA ASN A 45 -0.53 0.49 -9.77
C ASN A 45 -1.36 0.05 -8.55
N THR A 46 -0.82 -0.79 -7.67
CA THR A 46 -1.49 -1.21 -6.42
C THR A 46 -1.65 -0.03 -5.47
N ILE A 47 -0.64 0.84 -5.37
CA ILE A 47 -0.73 2.06 -4.56
C ILE A 47 -1.74 3.04 -5.16
N SER A 48 -1.81 3.13 -6.49
CA SER A 48 -2.78 3.97 -7.20
C SER A 48 -4.22 3.47 -7.01
N ASP A 49 -4.42 2.15 -7.05
CA ASP A 49 -5.71 1.50 -6.78
C ASP A 49 -6.17 1.79 -5.33
N ILE A 50 -5.25 1.71 -4.36
CA ILE A 50 -5.49 2.06 -2.95
C ILE A 50 -5.80 3.54 -2.78
N SER A 51 -5.07 4.42 -3.46
CA SER A 51 -5.36 5.86 -3.45
C SER A 51 -6.72 6.18 -4.06
N ARG A 52 -7.18 5.39 -5.04
CA ARG A 52 -8.51 5.52 -5.66
C ARG A 52 -9.61 4.91 -4.78
N ALA A 53 -9.28 3.86 -4.04
CA ALA A 53 -10.16 3.25 -3.05
C ALA A 53 -10.33 4.10 -1.77
N ARG A 54 -9.69 5.28 -1.69
CA ARG A 54 -10.03 6.28 -0.66
C ARG A 54 -11.48 6.72 -0.89
N PRO A 55 -12.42 6.43 0.02
CA PRO A 55 -13.72 7.09 -0.02
C PRO A 55 -13.50 8.60 0.15
N LYS A 56 -14.22 9.38 -0.66
CA LYS A 56 -14.14 10.85 -0.70
C LYS A 56 -14.57 11.47 0.63
#